data_AF-A0A3N7DP36-F1
#
_entry.id   AF-A0A3N7DP36-F1
#
_cell.length_a   1.000
_cell.length_b   1.000
_cell.length_c   1.000
_cell.angle_alpha   90.00
_cell.angle_beta   90.00
_cell.angle_gamma   90.00
#
_symmetry.space_group_name_H-M   'P 1'
#
loop_
_entity.id
_entity.type
_entity.pdbx_description
1 polymer ?
#
loop_
_entity_poly.entity_id
_entity_poly.type
_entity_poly.pdbx_seq_one_letter_code
_entity_poly.pdbx_strand_id
1 'polypeptide(L)'
;MKTLTLALFLLYGSFAFGQLKTDNNKLVLIQDIFNKTTKDNINAFMKGKGFEKGDVEEGEDDIKEIYAFSSKIDLIEISYGKNNKISSVICIFSGAINTPFIEIELKNNGYSAKLTKQTINGQPISKNIWSKSGDKFNFVTYSDEAEKIGVLGYGLYK
;
A
#
# COMPACT_ATOMS: atom_id res chain seq x y z
N MET A 1 24.55 25.46 -36.01
CA MET A 1 23.60 25.78 -34.91
C MET A 1 22.43 24.78 -34.74
N LYS A 2 22.29 23.71 -35.54
CA LYS A 2 21.21 22.72 -35.36
C LYS A 2 21.63 21.46 -34.58
N THR A 3 22.92 21.15 -34.56
CA THR A 3 23.49 19.95 -33.91
C THR A 3 23.74 20.12 -32.42
N LEU A 4 24.06 21.33 -31.95
CA LEU A 4 24.31 21.60 -30.53
C LEU A 4 23.00 21.57 -29.69
N THR A 5 21.90 22.04 -30.28
CA THR A 5 20.58 22.07 -29.63
C THR A 5 20.00 20.66 -29.46
N LEU A 6 20.28 19.75 -30.39
CA LEU A 6 19.84 18.34 -30.33
C LEU A 6 20.59 17.56 -29.24
N ALA A 7 21.89 17.85 -29.05
CA ALA A 7 22.70 17.24 -28.00
C ALA A 7 22.26 17.69 -26.59
N LEU A 8 21.90 18.97 -26.42
CA LEU A 8 21.30 19.44 -25.17
C LEU A 8 19.94 18.77 -24.89
N PHE A 9 19.10 18.58 -25.91
CA PHE A 9 17.79 17.93 -25.73
C PHE A 9 17.92 16.45 -25.31
N LEU A 10 18.93 15.75 -25.84
CA LEU A 10 19.21 14.37 -25.46
C LEU A 10 19.81 14.27 -24.04
N LEU A 11 20.62 15.24 -23.61
CA LEU A 11 21.14 15.32 -22.24
C LEU A 11 20.05 15.66 -21.21
N TYR A 12 19.09 16.52 -21.53
CA TYR A 12 17.91 16.75 -20.68
C TYR A 12 17.03 15.50 -20.55
N GLY A 13 16.92 14.71 -21.61
CA GLY A 13 16.26 13.40 -21.56
C GLY A 13 16.94 12.45 -20.58
N SER A 14 18.28 12.42 -20.54
CA SER A 14 19.01 11.53 -19.60
C SER A 14 18.96 12.00 -18.15
N PHE A 15 18.84 13.31 -17.88
CA PHE A 15 18.68 13.84 -16.52
C PHE A 15 17.26 13.67 -15.96
N ALA A 16 16.22 13.66 -16.81
CA ALA A 16 14.84 13.43 -16.35
C ALA A 16 14.54 11.95 -16.02
N PHE A 17 15.30 11.02 -16.61
CA PHE A 17 15.21 9.57 -16.33
C PHE A 17 16.31 9.07 -15.39
N GLY A 18 17.17 9.95 -14.89
CA GLY A 18 18.18 9.66 -13.89
C GLY A 18 17.58 9.60 -12.49
N GLN A 19 17.10 8.41 -12.08
CA GLN A 19 16.92 8.02 -10.68
C GLN A 19 16.14 8.99 -9.78
N LEU A 20 14.89 9.28 -10.10
CA LEU A 20 13.92 9.42 -9.02
C LEU A 20 13.43 8.01 -8.69
N LYS A 21 14.00 7.39 -7.66
CA LYS A 21 13.21 6.43 -6.85
C LYS A 21 12.07 7.25 -6.27
N THR A 22 10.99 7.40 -7.02
CA THR A 22 9.71 7.72 -6.40
C THR A 22 9.32 6.46 -5.68
N ASP A 23 9.70 6.35 -4.41
CA ASP A 23 9.13 5.33 -3.53
C ASP A 23 7.61 5.43 -3.69
N ASN A 24 6.93 4.30 -3.89
CA ASN A 24 5.51 4.29 -4.09
C ASN A 24 4.86 4.89 -2.85
N ASN A 25 4.25 6.07 -3.01
CA ASN A 25 3.69 6.81 -1.88
C ASN A 25 2.72 5.98 -1.04
N LYS A 26 2.06 4.97 -1.63
CA LYS A 26 1.17 4.04 -0.90
C LYS A 26 1.94 3.04 -0.03
N LEU A 27 3.08 2.53 -0.50
CA LEU A 27 3.97 1.67 0.32
C LEU A 27 4.48 2.44 1.53
N VAL A 28 4.99 3.65 1.32
CA VAL A 28 5.47 4.52 2.41
C VAL A 28 4.33 4.87 3.36
N LEU A 29 3.15 5.21 2.83
CA LEU A 29 1.99 5.59 3.64
C LEU A 29 1.57 4.48 4.61
N ILE A 30 1.36 3.25 4.12
CA ILE A 30 0.88 2.16 4.99
C ILE A 30 1.93 1.72 6.02
N GLN A 31 3.22 1.78 5.65
CA GLN A 31 4.30 1.52 6.60
C GLN A 31 4.39 2.62 7.66
N ASP A 32 4.22 3.88 7.27
CA ASP A 32 4.20 5.01 8.20
C ASP A 32 3.01 4.91 9.15
N ILE A 33 1.82 4.59 8.64
CA ILE A 33 0.64 4.33 9.48
C ILE A 33 0.98 3.22 10.48
N PHE A 34 1.43 2.06 10.01
CA PHE A 34 1.66 0.91 10.87
C PHE A 34 2.73 1.16 11.94
N ASN A 35 3.84 1.82 11.59
CA ASN A 35 5.01 1.93 12.47
C ASN A 35 5.06 3.23 13.28
N LYS A 36 4.40 4.31 12.82
CA LYS A 36 4.54 5.65 13.41
C LYS A 36 3.26 6.18 14.03
N THR A 37 2.15 5.44 13.97
CA THR A 37 0.87 5.90 14.51
C THR A 37 0.32 5.01 15.62
N THR A 38 -0.58 5.58 16.41
CA THR A 38 -1.34 4.95 17.47
C THR A 38 -2.79 5.43 17.39
N LYS A 39 -3.68 4.83 18.21
CA LYS A 39 -5.08 5.29 18.30
C LYS A 39 -5.21 6.78 18.63
N ASP A 40 -4.29 7.31 19.44
CA ASP A 40 -4.35 8.69 19.91
C ASP A 40 -4.01 9.70 18.82
N ASN A 41 -3.10 9.35 17.89
CA ASN A 41 -2.59 10.29 16.89
C ASN A 41 -3.04 10.00 15.45
N ILE A 42 -3.67 8.85 15.19
CA ILE A 42 -4.01 8.42 13.82
C ILE A 42 -4.92 9.41 13.10
N ASN A 43 -5.91 9.99 13.79
CA ASN A 43 -6.84 10.94 13.17
C ASN A 43 -6.11 12.19 12.65
N ALA A 44 -5.17 12.72 13.44
CA ALA A 44 -4.37 13.87 13.05
C ALA A 44 -3.40 13.52 11.91
N PHE A 45 -2.77 12.34 11.99
CA PHE A 45 -1.88 11.84 10.94
C PHE A 45 -2.62 11.71 9.61
N MET A 46 -3.77 11.04 9.59
CA MET A 46 -4.56 10.80 8.37
C MET A 46 -5.09 12.10 7.78
N LYS A 47 -5.57 13.03 8.63
CA LYS A 47 -5.96 14.38 8.19
C LYS A 47 -4.81 15.11 7.52
N GLY A 48 -3.60 15.03 8.07
CA GLY A 48 -2.39 15.62 7.48
C GLY A 48 -1.98 15.00 6.14
N LYS A 49 -2.43 13.77 5.86
CA LYS A 49 -2.24 13.07 4.58
C LYS A 49 -3.40 13.27 3.60
N GLY A 50 -4.42 14.05 3.96
CA GLY A 50 -5.57 14.35 3.10
C GLY A 50 -6.67 13.29 3.12
N PHE A 51 -6.72 12.45 4.16
CA PHE A 51 -7.80 11.49 4.36
C PHE A 51 -8.83 12.02 5.36
N GLU A 52 -10.09 11.72 5.08
CA GLU A 52 -11.23 11.96 5.95
C GLU A 52 -11.52 10.72 6.78
N LYS A 53 -11.97 10.91 8.02
CA LYS A 53 -12.33 9.82 8.91
C LYS A 53 -13.67 9.23 8.46
N GLY A 54 -13.69 7.93 8.20
CA GLY A 54 -14.90 7.17 7.94
C GLY A 54 -15.39 6.46 9.20
N ASP A 55 -16.02 5.31 8.99
CA ASP A 55 -16.61 4.51 10.05
C ASP A 55 -15.58 3.78 10.91
N VAL A 56 -16.01 3.43 12.12
CA VAL A 56 -15.30 2.53 13.02
C VAL A 56 -16.17 1.31 13.20
N GLU A 57 -15.69 0.18 12.72
CA GLU A 57 -16.38 -1.10 12.81
C GLU A 57 -15.80 -1.93 13.95
N GLU A 58 -16.65 -2.76 14.58
CA GLU A 58 -16.19 -3.76 15.53
C GLU A 58 -15.48 -4.88 14.76
N GLY A 59 -14.30 -5.29 15.26
CA GLY A 59 -13.53 -6.35 14.65
C GLY A 59 -13.99 -7.74 15.11
N GLU A 60 -13.58 -8.75 14.36
CA GLU A 60 -13.78 -10.16 14.73
C GLU A 60 -12.48 -10.80 15.25
N ASP A 61 -12.62 -11.93 15.94
CA ASP A 61 -11.52 -12.74 16.48
C ASP A 61 -10.52 -11.94 17.34
N ASP A 62 -9.28 -11.78 16.88
CA ASP A 62 -8.19 -11.06 17.53
C ASP A 62 -8.15 -9.56 17.18
N ILE A 63 -9.01 -9.12 16.27
CA ILE A 63 -9.25 -7.72 15.95
C ILE A 63 -10.32 -7.14 16.88
N LYS A 64 -10.04 -5.97 17.46
CA LYS A 64 -10.98 -5.25 18.32
C LYS A 64 -11.85 -4.28 17.51
N GLU A 65 -11.23 -3.51 16.64
CA GLU A 65 -11.90 -2.47 15.86
C GLU A 65 -11.13 -2.18 14.58
N ILE A 66 -11.84 -1.75 13.54
CA ILE A 66 -11.29 -1.37 12.24
C ILE A 66 -11.65 0.08 11.98
N TYR A 67 -10.65 0.92 11.74
CA TYR A 67 -10.86 2.33 11.42
C TYR A 67 -10.77 2.52 9.92
N ALA A 68 -11.80 3.09 9.31
CA ALA A 68 -11.81 3.47 7.92
C ALA A 68 -11.42 4.95 7.75
N PHE A 69 -10.62 5.22 6.72
CA PHE A 69 -10.25 6.56 6.30
C PHE A 69 -10.29 6.64 4.78
N SER A 70 -11.01 7.60 4.22
CA SER A 70 -11.19 7.73 2.78
C SER A 70 -10.56 9.00 2.24
N SER A 71 -10.12 8.93 0.99
CA SER A 71 -9.77 10.08 0.17
C SER A 71 -10.55 10.01 -1.14
N LYS A 72 -10.26 10.89 -2.10
CA LYS A 72 -10.95 10.87 -3.40
C LYS A 72 -10.77 9.56 -4.19
N ILE A 73 -9.67 8.85 -3.98
CA ILE A 73 -9.28 7.70 -4.83
C ILE A 73 -8.78 6.48 -4.05
N ASP A 74 -8.52 6.64 -2.75
CA ASP A 74 -7.97 5.60 -1.89
C ASP A 74 -8.83 5.47 -0.61
N LEU A 75 -9.05 4.24 -0.16
CA LEU A 75 -9.60 3.88 1.15
C LEU A 75 -8.50 3.18 1.96
N ILE A 76 -8.39 3.55 3.23
CA ILE A 76 -7.45 2.99 4.20
C ILE A 76 -8.25 2.36 5.34
N GLU A 77 -7.97 1.10 5.62
CA GLU A 77 -8.51 0.38 6.78
C GLU A 77 -7.37 0.05 7.74
N ILE A 78 -7.57 0.35 9.02
CA ILE A 78 -6.58 0.12 10.07
C ILE A 78 -7.21 -0.79 11.12
N SER A 79 -6.75 -2.03 11.17
CA SER A 79 -7.23 -3.03 12.12
C SER A 79 -6.42 -2.95 13.40
N TYR A 80 -7.08 -2.66 14.52
CA TYR A 80 -6.47 -2.67 15.85
C TYR A 80 -6.75 -4.00 16.54
N GLY A 81 -5.70 -4.66 17.03
CA GLY A 81 -5.84 -5.85 17.85
C GLY A 81 -6.38 -5.55 19.25
N LYS A 82 -6.77 -6.59 19.98
CA LYS A 82 -7.23 -6.49 21.39
C LYS A 82 -6.21 -5.84 22.35
N ASN A 83 -4.93 -5.83 21.98
CA ASN A 83 -3.85 -5.12 22.70
C ASN A 83 -3.76 -3.62 22.36
N ASN A 84 -4.73 -3.07 21.61
CA ASN A 84 -4.76 -1.70 21.09
C ASN A 84 -3.59 -1.32 20.17
N LYS A 85 -2.84 -2.29 19.64
CA LYS A 85 -1.81 -2.04 18.61
C LYS A 85 -2.38 -2.31 17.23
N ILE A 86 -1.83 -1.63 16.22
CA ILE A 86 -2.15 -1.91 14.82
C ILE A 86 -1.70 -3.34 14.49
N SER A 87 -2.59 -4.10 13.87
CA SER A 87 -2.37 -5.49 13.44
C SER A 87 -2.19 -5.60 11.92
N SER A 88 -2.91 -4.77 11.18
CA SER A 88 -2.76 -4.57 9.74
C SER A 88 -3.25 -3.20 9.31
N VAL A 89 -2.71 -2.74 8.18
CA VAL A 89 -3.17 -1.57 7.43
C VAL A 89 -3.43 -2.03 6.01
N ILE A 90 -4.61 -1.72 5.47
CA ILE A 90 -4.99 -2.04 4.09
C ILE A 90 -5.25 -0.74 3.35
N CYS A 91 -4.68 -0.60 2.16
CA CYS A 91 -4.96 0.46 1.21
C CYS A 91 -5.66 -0.14 -0.01
N ILE A 92 -6.91 0.22 -0.22
CA ILE A 92 -7.68 -0.06 -1.43
C ILE A 92 -7.61 1.19 -2.30
N PHE A 93 -7.16 1.05 -3.54
CA PHE A 93 -6.92 2.17 -4.43
C PHE A 93 -7.51 1.95 -5.81
N SER A 94 -7.91 3.04 -6.45
CA SER A 94 -8.36 2.99 -7.84
C SER A 94 -7.21 2.64 -8.80
N GLY A 95 -7.49 1.75 -9.75
CA GLY A 95 -6.57 1.32 -10.80
C GLY A 95 -5.81 0.05 -10.44
N ALA A 96 -6.43 -1.11 -10.71
CA ALA A 96 -5.81 -2.44 -10.63
C ALA A 96 -4.46 -2.55 -11.39
N ILE A 97 -4.32 -1.79 -12.49
CA ILE A 97 -3.09 -1.70 -13.29
C ILE A 97 -1.91 -1.10 -12.51
N ASN A 98 -2.16 -0.45 -11.37
CA ASN A 98 -1.10 0.13 -10.54
C ASN A 98 -0.42 -0.93 -9.64
N THR A 99 -1.06 -2.07 -9.39
CA THR A 99 -0.53 -3.13 -8.51
C THR A 99 0.81 -3.68 -8.99
N PRO A 100 1.03 -4.01 -10.28
CA PRO A 100 2.34 -4.48 -10.74
C PRO A 100 3.51 -3.52 -10.48
N PHE A 101 3.27 -2.20 -10.48
CA PHE A 101 4.32 -1.22 -10.17
C PHE A 101 4.71 -1.25 -8.69
N ILE A 102 3.73 -1.45 -7.79
CA ILE A 102 3.98 -1.69 -6.36
C ILE A 102 4.78 -2.99 -6.17
N GLU A 103 4.40 -4.05 -6.88
CA GLU A 103 5.06 -5.36 -6.81
C GLU A 103 6.51 -5.31 -7.30
N ILE A 104 6.79 -4.55 -8.36
CA ILE A 104 8.15 -4.29 -8.85
C ILE A 104 8.98 -3.60 -7.76
N GLU A 105 8.41 -2.62 -7.07
CA GLU A 105 9.11 -1.92 -5.99
C GLU A 105 9.38 -2.81 -4.78
N LEU A 106 8.40 -3.62 -4.35
CA LEU A 106 8.58 -4.62 -3.30
C LEU A 106 9.73 -5.58 -3.65
N LYS A 107 9.74 -6.08 -4.89
CA LYS A 107 10.83 -6.93 -5.39
C LYS A 107 12.18 -6.21 -5.35
N ASN A 108 12.23 -4.95 -5.81
CA ASN A 108 13.46 -4.14 -5.78
C ASN A 108 13.94 -3.85 -4.34
N ASN A 109 13.04 -3.86 -3.37
CA ASN A 109 13.32 -3.70 -1.95
C ASN A 109 13.64 -5.03 -1.22
N GLY A 110 13.78 -6.13 -1.98
CA GLY A 110 14.23 -7.42 -1.49
C GLY A 110 13.12 -8.31 -0.91
N TYR A 111 11.85 -8.00 -1.19
CA TYR A 111 10.74 -8.88 -0.85
C TYR A 111 10.59 -10.00 -1.90
N SER A 112 10.18 -11.17 -1.44
CA SER A 112 9.82 -12.34 -2.24
C SER A 112 8.33 -12.63 -2.12
N ALA A 113 7.67 -12.85 -3.26
CA ALA A 113 6.23 -13.13 -3.32
C ALA A 113 5.93 -14.63 -3.20
N LYS A 114 4.86 -14.94 -2.46
CA LYS A 114 4.18 -16.22 -2.47
C LYS A 114 2.73 -16.00 -2.91
N LEU A 115 2.31 -16.67 -3.98
CA LEU A 115 0.93 -16.64 -4.43
C LEU A 115 0.06 -17.47 -3.49
N THR A 116 -1.01 -16.87 -3.00
CA THR A 116 -2.01 -17.50 -2.14
C THR A 116 -3.39 -17.29 -2.75
N LYS A 117 -4.16 -18.37 -2.87
CA LYS A 117 -5.55 -18.31 -3.31
C LYS A 117 -6.45 -18.25 -2.08
N GLN A 118 -7.37 -17.30 -2.05
CA GLN A 118 -8.39 -17.19 -1.01
C GLN A 118 -9.74 -16.96 -1.66
N THR A 119 -10.81 -17.25 -0.92
CA THR A 119 -12.16 -16.93 -1.35
C THR A 119 -12.64 -15.77 -0.50
N ILE A 120 -12.94 -14.62 -1.12
CA ILE A 120 -13.60 -13.48 -0.47
C ILE A 120 -14.98 -13.35 -1.10
N ASN A 121 -16.03 -13.32 -0.29
CA ASN A 121 -17.43 -13.21 -0.75
C ASN A 121 -17.81 -14.26 -1.82
N GLY A 122 -17.30 -15.48 -1.68
CA GLY A 122 -17.54 -16.57 -2.63
C GLY A 122 -16.72 -16.49 -3.92
N GLN A 123 -15.96 -15.42 -4.15
CA GLN A 123 -15.10 -15.27 -5.32
C GLN A 123 -13.64 -15.65 -5.02
N PRO A 124 -13.01 -16.47 -5.87
CA PRO A 124 -11.60 -16.80 -5.72
C PRO A 124 -10.73 -15.59 -6.08
N ILE A 125 -10.05 -15.04 -5.08
CA ILE A 125 -9.03 -14.02 -5.26
C ILE A 125 -7.64 -14.64 -5.20
N SER A 126 -6.74 -14.15 -6.05
CA SER A 126 -5.33 -14.50 -6.02
C SER A 126 -4.56 -13.33 -5.45
N LYS A 127 -3.90 -13.53 -4.31
CA LYS A 127 -3.09 -12.50 -3.65
C LYS A 127 -1.64 -12.91 -3.54
N ASN A 128 -0.73 -11.97 -3.68
CA ASN A 128 0.67 -12.15 -3.42
C ASN A 128 0.97 -11.73 -1.98
N ILE A 129 1.57 -12.63 -1.20
CA ILE A 129 2.12 -12.33 0.12
C ILE A 129 3.62 -12.11 -0.06
N TRP A 130 4.06 -10.89 0.19
CA TRP A 130 5.44 -10.44 0.02
C TRP A 130 6.14 -10.43 1.36
N SER A 131 7.16 -11.29 1.49
CA SER A 131 7.94 -11.45 2.72
C SER A 131 9.41 -11.11 2.47
N LYS A 132 10.08 -10.68 3.53
CA LYS A 132 11.52 -10.38 3.52
C LYS A 132 12.17 -11.03 4.73
N SER A 133 13.33 -11.66 4.52
CA SER A 133 14.05 -12.34 5.60
C SER A 133 14.37 -11.36 6.74
N GLY A 134 14.03 -11.76 7.97
CA GLY A 134 14.21 -10.93 9.17
C GLY A 134 13.04 -10.00 9.51
N ASP A 135 12.13 -9.74 8.57
CA ASP A 135 10.93 -8.95 8.84
C ASP A 135 9.83 -9.82 9.45
N LYS A 136 9.16 -9.29 10.49
CA LYS A 136 8.00 -9.94 11.12
C LYS A 136 6.69 -9.68 10.38
N PHE A 137 6.66 -8.63 9.57
CA PHE A 137 5.47 -8.16 8.87
C PHE A 137 5.65 -8.36 7.37
N ASN A 138 4.55 -8.63 6.70
CA ASN A 138 4.51 -8.91 5.28
C ASN A 138 3.64 -7.87 4.57
N PHE A 139 3.92 -7.66 3.29
CA PHE A 139 2.97 -6.97 2.43
C PHE A 139 2.03 -7.98 1.78
N VAL A 140 0.84 -7.52 1.42
CA VAL A 140 -0.08 -8.26 0.57
C VAL A 140 -0.47 -7.39 -0.60
N THR A 141 -0.46 -7.94 -1.80
CA THR A 141 -1.04 -7.28 -2.98
C THR A 141 -2.06 -8.17 -3.65
N TYR A 142 -3.12 -7.58 -4.16
CA TYR A 142 -3.98 -8.22 -5.16
C TYR A 142 -4.65 -7.16 -6.03
N SER A 143 -5.13 -7.59 -7.19
CA SER A 143 -5.91 -6.76 -8.11
C SER A 143 -7.30 -7.35 -8.28
N ASP A 144 -8.31 -6.50 -8.24
CA ASP A 144 -9.65 -6.81 -8.71
C ASP A 144 -9.89 -6.09 -10.04
N GLU A 145 -9.79 -6.86 -11.12
CA GLU A 145 -9.96 -6.34 -12.47
C GLU A 145 -11.41 -6.04 -12.83
N ALA A 146 -12.39 -6.59 -12.11
CA ALA A 146 -13.81 -6.31 -12.33
C ALA A 146 -14.16 -4.94 -11.76
N GLU A 147 -13.78 -4.70 -10.51
CA GLU A 147 -14.01 -3.44 -9.79
C GLU A 147 -12.96 -2.36 -10.11
N LYS A 148 -11.93 -2.71 -10.89
CA LYS A 148 -10.81 -1.83 -11.27
C LYS A 148 -10.05 -1.26 -10.06
N ILE A 149 -9.97 -2.02 -8.98
CA ILE A 149 -9.24 -1.65 -7.77
C ILE A 149 -7.98 -2.50 -7.59
N GLY A 150 -6.96 -1.90 -6.99
CA GLY A 150 -5.82 -2.62 -6.44
C GLY A 150 -5.85 -2.54 -4.92
N VAL A 151 -5.25 -3.54 -4.28
CA VAL A 151 -5.14 -3.61 -2.84
C VAL A 151 -3.69 -3.82 -2.44
N LEU A 152 -3.27 -3.07 -1.45
CA LEU A 152 -1.98 -3.16 -0.80
C LEU A 152 -2.17 -3.20 0.72
N GLY A 153 -1.83 -4.33 1.35
CA GLY A 153 -1.84 -4.50 2.81
C GLY A 153 -0.45 -4.55 3.40
N TYR A 154 -0.30 -4.16 4.66
CA TYR A 154 0.91 -4.35 5.46
C TYR A 154 0.56 -4.74 6.91
N GLY A 155 1.18 -5.81 7.42
CA GLY A 155 0.91 -6.31 8.76
C GLY A 155 1.24 -7.78 8.95
N LEU A 156 0.56 -8.42 9.90
CA LEU A 156 0.71 -9.85 10.19
C LEU A 156 -0.08 -10.70 9.19
N TYR A 157 0.51 -10.97 8.04
CA TYR A 157 -0.04 -11.92 7.05
C TYR A 157 0.77 -13.23 7.06
N LYS A 158 0.10 -14.37 6.91
CA LYS A 158 0.70 -15.72 6.85
C LYS A 158 0.49 -16.36 5.48
#